data_AF-A0AAD9VF87-F1
#
_entry.id   AF-A0AAD9VF87-F1
#
_cell.length_a   1.000
_cell.length_b   1.000
_cell.length_c   1.000
_cell.angle_alpha   90.00
_cell.angle_beta   90.00
_cell.angle_gamma   90.00
#
_symmetry.space_group_name_H-M   'P 1'
#
loop_
_entity.id
_entity.type
_entity.pdbx_description
1 polymer ?
#
loop_
_entity_poly.entity_id
_entity_poly.type
_entity_poly.pdbx_seq_one_letter_code
_entity_poly.pdbx_strand_id
1 'polypeptide(L)'
;MENTVEGISLPLIVFGSSLYFVFFALSSTGNFFVVIICYRRRASSLNWFIANLAMADLTFTLLSVLDAISFFSLWVGGQLSCKIQGFFISACYTTSIMTLVVITYERVKAVVNPFNARIFDSVSASKKVISLWVISLAIGSPLLHAYAIVKDEESHIAVCSNEPFGDL
;
A
#
# COMPACT_ATOMS: atom_id res chain seq x y z
N MET A 1 -26.34 3.76 30.40
CA MET A 1 -26.38 3.05 29.11
C MET A 1 -25.22 3.62 28.31
N GLU A 2 -24.04 3.13 28.63
CA GLU A 2 -22.77 3.74 28.23
C GLU A 2 -22.33 3.04 26.93
N ASN A 3 -22.72 3.63 25.80
CA ASN A 3 -22.40 3.14 24.46
C ASN A 3 -21.02 3.63 23.99
N THR A 4 -20.06 3.67 24.90
CA THR A 4 -18.71 4.20 24.66
C THR A 4 -17.68 3.17 25.06
N VAL A 5 -17.03 2.59 24.06
CA VAL A 5 -15.69 2.02 24.24
C VAL A 5 -14.76 3.16 23.83
N GLU A 6 -14.07 3.76 24.81
CA GLU A 6 -13.04 4.80 24.59
C GLU A 6 -13.53 6.12 23.94
N GLY A 7 -14.72 6.61 24.30
CA GLY A 7 -15.22 7.92 23.83
C GLY A 7 -15.68 7.96 22.35
N ILE A 8 -15.61 6.84 21.64
CA ILE A 8 -16.12 6.70 20.26
C ILE A 8 -17.53 6.09 20.30
N SER A 9 -18.46 6.69 19.54
CA SER A 9 -19.83 6.19 19.46
C SER A 9 -19.92 4.88 18.66
N LEU A 10 -20.55 3.85 19.24
CA LEU A 10 -20.86 2.58 18.57
C LEU A 10 -21.40 2.72 17.12
N PRO A 11 -22.35 3.64 16.80
CA PRO A 11 -22.80 3.81 15.42
C PRO A 11 -21.68 4.22 14.45
N LEU A 12 -20.69 5.00 14.91
CA LEU A 12 -19.56 5.42 14.08
C LEU A 12 -18.65 4.23 13.77
N ILE A 13 -18.39 3.35 14.75
CA ILE A 13 -17.58 2.14 14.56
C ILE A 13 -18.25 1.18 13.56
N VAL A 14 -19.56 0.96 13.71
CA VAL A 14 -20.34 0.10 12.81
C VAL A 14 -20.34 0.66 11.39
N PHE A 15 -20.53 1.97 11.25
CA PHE A 15 -20.48 2.64 9.95
C PHE A 15 -19.09 2.54 9.30
N GLY A 16 -18.02 2.84 10.06
CA GLY A 16 -16.63 2.75 9.58
C GLY A 16 -16.25 1.33 9.16
N SER A 17 -16.61 0.33 9.97
CA SER A 17 -16.36 -1.08 9.67
C SER A 17 -17.07 -1.52 8.39
N SER A 18 -18.34 -1.12 8.23
CA SER A 18 -19.14 -1.44 7.05
C SER A 18 -18.52 -0.84 5.78
N LEU A 19 -18.08 0.42 5.82
CA LEU A 19 -17.38 1.06 4.71
C LEU A 19 -16.04 0.37 4.39
N TYR A 20 -15.28 -0.01 5.41
CA TYR A 20 -14.02 -0.74 5.24
C TYR A 20 -14.23 -2.04 4.46
N PHE A 21 -15.22 -2.86 4.84
CA PHE A 21 -15.52 -4.12 4.13
C PHE A 21 -15.94 -3.88 2.67
N VAL A 22 -16.70 -2.82 2.40
CA VAL A 22 -17.09 -2.45 1.03
C VAL A 22 -15.86 -2.08 0.20
N PHE A 23 -14.99 -1.21 0.71
CA PHE A 23 -13.75 -0.83 0.00
C PHE A 23 -12.79 -2.01 -0.17
N PHE A 24 -12.66 -2.86 0.84
CA PHE A 24 -11.86 -4.07 0.76
C PHE A 24 -12.35 -5.00 -0.35
N ALA A 25 -13.65 -5.27 -0.41
CA ALA A 25 -14.25 -6.13 -1.44
C ALA A 25 -14.09 -5.53 -2.85
N LEU A 26 -14.36 -4.23 -3.00
CA LEU A 26 -14.20 -3.53 -4.28
C LEU A 26 -12.74 -3.51 -4.75
N SER A 27 -11.82 -3.15 -3.86
CA SER A 27 -10.38 -3.11 -4.16
C SER A 27 -9.85 -4.50 -4.54
N SER A 28 -10.15 -5.51 -3.71
CA SER A 28 -9.70 -6.88 -3.95
C SER A 28 -10.21 -7.42 -5.28
N THR A 29 -11.52 -7.31 -5.51
CA THR A 29 -12.17 -7.85 -6.71
C THR A 29 -11.71 -7.09 -7.96
N GLY A 30 -11.72 -5.74 -7.91
CA GLY A 30 -11.34 -4.89 -9.03
C GLY A 30 -9.88 -5.09 -9.44
N ASN A 31 -8.95 -5.00 -8.50
CA ASN A 31 -7.53 -5.15 -8.79
C ASN A 31 -7.18 -6.58 -9.23
N PHE A 32 -7.85 -7.60 -8.69
CA PHE A 32 -7.68 -8.98 -9.14
C PHE A 32 -8.08 -9.15 -10.62
N PHE A 33 -9.22 -8.59 -11.04
CA PHE A 33 -9.62 -8.61 -12.45
C PHE A 33 -8.63 -7.85 -13.33
N VAL A 34 -8.13 -6.70 -12.89
CA VAL A 34 -7.11 -5.93 -13.62
C VAL A 34 -5.86 -6.77 -13.86
N VAL A 35 -5.34 -7.46 -12.83
CA VAL A 35 -4.18 -8.36 -12.99
C VAL A 35 -4.45 -9.43 -14.05
N ILE A 36 -5.61 -10.09 -14.01
CA ILE A 36 -5.97 -11.14 -14.98
C ILE A 36 -6.02 -10.58 -16.41
N ILE A 37 -6.70 -9.44 -16.60
CA ILE A 37 -6.89 -8.83 -17.91
C ILE A 37 -5.55 -8.37 -18.48
N CYS A 38 -4.73 -7.69 -17.67
CA CYS A 38 -3.41 -7.23 -18.08
C CYS A 38 -2.45 -8.39 -18.38
N TYR A 39 -2.51 -9.49 -17.61
CA TYR A 39 -1.75 -10.71 -17.88
C TYR A 39 -2.13 -11.33 -19.23
N ARG A 40 -3.43 -11.35 -19.56
CA ARG A 40 -3.92 -11.86 -20.86
C ARG A 40 -3.59 -10.94 -22.03
N ARG A 41 -3.45 -9.63 -21.79
CA ARG A 41 -3.18 -8.60 -22.83
C ARG A 41 -1.75 -8.03 -22.77
N ARG A 42 -0.72 -8.83 -22.49
CA ARG A 42 0.68 -8.40 -22.26
C ARG A 42 1.43 -7.69 -23.41
N ALA A 43 0.77 -7.40 -24.54
CA ALA A 43 1.40 -6.82 -25.72
C ALA A 43 1.88 -5.36 -25.55
N SER A 44 1.33 -4.61 -24.59
CA SER A 44 1.70 -3.19 -24.36
C SER A 44 2.51 -3.02 -23.08
N SER A 45 3.51 -2.13 -23.10
CA SER A 45 4.28 -1.70 -21.92
C SER A 45 3.38 -1.14 -20.82
N LEU A 46 2.31 -0.42 -21.17
CA LEU A 46 1.34 0.09 -20.20
C LEU A 46 0.64 -1.03 -19.42
N ASN A 47 0.37 -2.19 -20.03
CA ASN A 47 -0.30 -3.29 -19.33
C ASN A 47 0.57 -3.89 -18.22
N TRP A 48 1.90 -3.76 -18.32
CA TRP A 48 2.80 -4.13 -17.22
C TRP A 48 2.72 -3.14 -16.05
N PHE A 49 2.64 -1.84 -16.32
CA PHE A 49 2.50 -0.84 -15.27
C PHE A 49 1.14 -0.91 -14.58
N ILE A 50 0.06 -1.12 -15.33
CA ILE A 50 -1.27 -1.31 -14.75
C ILE A 50 -1.30 -2.59 -13.91
N ALA A 51 -0.69 -3.69 -14.37
CA ALA A 51 -0.56 -4.90 -13.56
C ALA A 51 0.25 -4.65 -12.28
N ASN A 52 1.33 -3.87 -12.34
CA ASN A 52 2.11 -3.51 -11.16
C ASN A 52 1.30 -2.69 -10.15
N LEU A 53 0.52 -1.72 -10.62
CA LEU A 53 -0.36 -0.91 -9.78
C LEU A 53 -1.39 -1.80 -9.06
N ALA A 54 -2.05 -2.69 -9.82
CA ALA A 54 -3.02 -3.62 -9.24
C ALA A 54 -2.38 -4.60 -8.24
N MET A 55 -1.15 -5.05 -8.48
CA MET A 55 -0.42 -5.87 -7.50
C MET A 55 -0.07 -5.10 -6.22
N ALA A 56 0.36 -3.85 -6.33
CA ALA A 56 0.63 -2.99 -5.19
C ALA A 56 -0.64 -2.73 -4.37
N ASP A 57 -1.76 -2.45 -5.03
CA ASP A 57 -3.04 -2.19 -4.38
C ASP A 57 -3.63 -3.44 -3.71
N LEU A 58 -3.48 -4.62 -4.32
CA LEU A 58 -3.84 -5.90 -3.69
C LEU A 58 -3.00 -6.16 -2.44
N THR A 59 -1.69 -5.92 -2.52
CA THR A 59 -0.79 -6.12 -1.38
C THR A 59 -1.15 -5.18 -0.24
N PHE A 60 -1.41 -3.90 -0.54
CA PHE A 60 -1.89 -2.91 0.43
C PHE A 60 -3.23 -3.34 1.06
N THR A 61 -4.18 -3.77 0.24
CA THR A 61 -5.52 -4.22 0.71
C THR A 61 -5.43 -5.45 1.60
N LEU A 62 -4.47 -6.35 1.35
CA LEU A 62 -4.23 -7.50 2.23
C LEU A 62 -3.58 -7.08 3.55
N LEU A 63 -2.61 -6.16 3.51
CA LEU A 63 -1.94 -5.65 4.71
C LEU A 63 -2.89 -4.83 5.58
N SER A 64 -3.84 -4.10 5.00
CA SER A 64 -4.83 -3.32 5.77
C SER A 64 -5.73 -4.20 6.65
N VAL A 65 -5.86 -5.50 6.35
CA VAL A 65 -6.58 -6.45 7.21
C VAL A 65 -5.89 -6.60 8.57
N LEU A 66 -4.55 -6.57 8.60
CA LEU A 66 -3.80 -6.65 9.85
C LEU A 66 -3.99 -5.39 10.68
N ASP A 67 -4.05 -4.20 10.06
CA ASP A 67 -4.41 -2.95 10.76
C ASP A 67 -5.84 -3.00 11.29
N ALA A 68 -6.79 -3.51 10.50
CA ALA A 68 -8.18 -3.67 10.92
C ALA A 68 -8.30 -4.63 12.12
N ILE A 69 -7.53 -5.72 12.14
CA ILE A 69 -7.48 -6.63 13.29
C ILE A 69 -6.86 -5.93 14.50
N SER A 70 -5.76 -5.18 14.31
CA SER A 70 -5.10 -4.43 15.38
C SER A 70 -5.99 -3.33 15.97
N PHE A 71 -6.97 -2.83 15.23
CA PHE A 71 -7.94 -1.86 15.74
C PHE A 71 -8.94 -2.47 16.73
N PHE A 72 -9.30 -3.75 16.54
CA PHE A 72 -10.25 -4.44 17.42
C PHE A 72 -9.59 -5.37 18.44
N SER A 73 -8.27 -5.59 18.36
CA SER A 73 -7.55 -6.60 19.14
C SER A 73 -6.07 -6.27 19.28
N LEU A 74 -5.41 -6.96 20.22
CA LEU A 74 -3.96 -6.88 20.44
C LEU A 74 -3.17 -7.21 19.17
N TRP A 75 -2.03 -6.52 18.97
CA TRP A 75 -1.07 -6.90 17.93
C TRP A 75 -0.44 -8.27 18.20
N VAL A 76 -0.87 -9.29 17.43
CA VAL A 76 -0.46 -10.70 17.63
C VAL A 76 0.84 -11.08 16.93
N GLY A 77 1.32 -10.31 15.95
CA GLY A 77 2.44 -10.71 15.08
C GLY A 77 3.85 -10.39 15.62
N GLY A 78 3.94 -9.74 16.78
CA GLY A 78 5.22 -9.35 17.39
C GLY A 78 5.95 -8.21 16.66
N GLN A 79 7.12 -7.82 17.17
CA GLN A 79 7.80 -6.57 16.76
C GLN A 79 8.25 -6.58 15.30
N LEU A 80 8.65 -7.76 14.81
CA LEU A 80 9.09 -7.92 13.43
C LEU A 80 7.94 -7.69 12.44
N SER A 81 6.74 -8.22 12.72
CA SER A 81 5.60 -8.04 11.81
C SER A 81 5.14 -6.58 11.76
N CYS A 82 5.17 -5.87 12.89
CA CYS A 82 4.82 -4.44 12.97
C CYS A 82 5.71 -3.59 12.05
N LYS A 83 7.03 -3.79 12.17
CA LYS A 83 8.02 -3.11 11.31
C LYS A 83 7.83 -3.44 9.84
N ILE A 84 7.69 -4.73 9.53
CA ILE A 84 7.53 -5.21 8.16
C ILE A 84 6.24 -4.64 7.54
N GLN A 85 5.13 -4.65 8.28
CA GLN A 85 3.85 -4.16 7.79
C GLN A 85 3.89 -2.67 7.45
N GLY A 86 4.33 -1.81 8.39
CA GLY A 86 4.43 -0.37 8.14
C GLY A 86 5.36 -0.05 6.97
N PHE A 87 6.48 -0.77 6.87
CA PHE A 87 7.40 -0.68 5.74
C PHE A 87 6.74 -1.06 4.40
N PHE A 88 6.05 -2.20 4.34
CA PHE A 88 5.42 -2.66 3.09
C PHE A 88 4.23 -1.79 2.67
N ILE A 89 3.44 -1.28 3.62
CA ILE A 89 2.36 -0.33 3.33
C ILE A 89 2.92 0.93 2.66
N SER A 90 3.98 1.50 3.24
CA SER A 90 4.68 2.66 2.68
C SER A 90 5.26 2.34 1.29
N ALA A 91 5.94 1.20 1.15
CA ALA A 91 6.52 0.77 -0.12
C ALA A 91 5.46 0.58 -1.22
N CYS A 92 4.28 0.03 -0.90
CA CYS A 92 3.17 -0.12 -1.84
C CYS A 92 2.67 1.26 -2.29
N TYR A 93 2.44 2.18 -1.35
CA TYR A 93 1.99 3.54 -1.65
C TYR A 93 2.96 4.30 -2.55
N THR A 94 4.26 4.29 -2.21
CA THR A 94 5.30 4.92 -3.02
C THR A 94 5.41 4.28 -4.40
N THR A 95 5.30 2.95 -4.49
CA THR A 95 5.33 2.24 -5.78
C THR A 95 4.15 2.62 -6.66
N SER A 96 2.94 2.71 -6.10
CA SER A 96 1.75 3.13 -6.85
C SER A 96 1.91 4.55 -7.41
N ILE A 97 2.36 5.51 -6.58
CA ILE A 97 2.61 6.89 -7.03
C ILE A 97 3.68 6.94 -8.11
N MET A 98 4.83 6.30 -7.88
CA MET A 98 5.93 6.29 -8.85
C MET A 98 5.52 5.63 -10.17
N THR A 99 4.70 4.58 -10.11
CA THR A 99 4.12 3.94 -11.31
C THR A 99 3.24 4.92 -12.08
N LEU A 100 2.35 5.65 -11.41
CA LEU A 100 1.50 6.67 -12.04
C LEU A 100 2.30 7.82 -12.66
N VAL A 101 3.38 8.24 -11.99
CA VAL A 101 4.30 9.25 -12.52
C VAL A 101 4.98 8.75 -13.79
N VAL A 102 5.47 7.50 -13.80
CA VAL A 102 6.08 6.88 -14.98
C VAL A 102 5.08 6.77 -16.13
N ILE A 103 3.86 6.29 -15.87
CA ILE A 103 2.80 6.21 -16.90
C ILE A 103 2.54 7.60 -17.48
N THR A 104 2.32 8.61 -16.63
CA THR A 104 2.06 9.98 -17.05
C THR A 104 3.21 10.54 -17.88
N TYR A 105 4.45 10.33 -17.43
CA TYR A 105 5.65 10.76 -18.13
C TYR A 105 5.76 10.11 -19.52
N GLU A 106 5.53 8.79 -19.63
CA GLU A 106 5.53 8.10 -20.92
C GLU A 106 4.49 8.66 -21.88
N ARG A 107 3.29 8.95 -21.38
CA ARG A 107 2.20 9.53 -22.19
C ARG A 107 2.53 10.93 -22.68
N VAL A 108 3.04 11.79 -21.82
CA VAL A 108 3.45 13.15 -22.22
C VAL A 108 4.61 13.10 -23.21
N LYS A 109 5.62 12.28 -22.95
CA LYS A 109 6.80 12.17 -23.82
C LYS A 109 6.45 11.63 -25.21
N ALA A 110 5.51 10.68 -25.30
CA ALA A 110 5.02 10.16 -26.58
C ALA A 110 4.33 11.24 -27.44
N VAL A 111 3.67 12.21 -26.80
CA VAL A 111 3.01 13.33 -27.50
C VAL A 111 4.02 14.41 -27.89
N VAL A 112 4.90 14.80 -26.97
CA VAL A 112 5.81 15.95 -27.19
C VAL A 112 7.02 15.57 -28.05
N ASN A 113 7.62 14.40 -27.84
CA ASN A 113 8.88 14.00 -28.46
C ASN A 113 8.88 12.50 -28.85
N PRO A 114 8.23 12.12 -29.97
CA PRO A 114 8.02 10.72 -30.34
C PRO A 114 9.32 9.93 -30.56
N PHE A 115 10.38 10.56 -31.09
CA PHE A 115 11.69 9.92 -31.27
C PHE A 115 12.33 9.52 -29.94
N ASN A 116 12.27 10.41 -28.94
CA ASN A 116 12.85 10.15 -27.62
C ASN A 116 11.95 9.22 -26.76
N ALA A 117 10.64 9.18 -27.05
CA ALA A 117 9.72 8.22 -26.46
C ALA A 117 10.09 6.78 -26.86
N ARG A 118 10.45 6.55 -28.14
CA ARG A 118 10.85 5.24 -28.65
C ARG A 118 12.11 4.68 -27.97
N ILE A 119 13.07 5.53 -27.62
CA ILE A 119 14.28 5.13 -26.87
C ILE A 119 13.89 4.72 -25.44
N PHE A 120 13.00 5.47 -24.78
CA PHE A 120 12.55 5.12 -23.43
C PHE A 120 11.70 3.83 -23.40
N ASP A 121 10.89 3.60 -24.43
CA ASP A 121 10.13 2.35 -24.61
C ASP A 121 11.01 1.13 -24.90
N SER A 122 12.24 1.34 -25.38
CA SER A 122 13.18 0.23 -25.61
C SER A 122 13.62 -0.47 -24.31
N VAL A 123 13.54 0.23 -23.17
CA VAL A 123 13.77 -0.38 -21.86
C VAL A 123 12.56 -1.23 -21.50
N SER A 124 12.79 -2.52 -21.31
CA SER A 124 11.76 -3.48 -20.87
C SER A 124 10.95 -2.96 -19.68
N ALA A 125 9.62 -2.98 -19.80
CA ALA A 125 8.71 -2.56 -18.74
C ALA A 125 8.96 -3.30 -17.42
N SER A 126 9.37 -4.56 -17.48
CA SER A 126 9.75 -5.34 -16.29
C SER A 126 10.95 -4.74 -15.56
N LYS A 127 11.96 -4.21 -16.28
CA LYS A 127 13.10 -3.53 -15.65
C LYS A 127 12.67 -2.22 -14.97
N LYS A 128 11.76 -1.47 -15.60
CA LYS A 128 11.19 -0.25 -15.02
C LYS A 128 10.44 -0.59 -13.72
N VAL A 129 9.58 -1.61 -13.73
CA VAL A 129 8.89 -2.09 -12.53
C VAL A 129 9.86 -2.49 -11.42
N ILE A 130 10.90 -3.28 -11.73
CA ILE A 130 11.91 -3.67 -10.74
C ILE A 130 12.58 -2.43 -10.13
N SER A 131 12.94 -1.44 -10.95
CA SER A 131 13.55 -0.20 -10.43
C SER A 131 12.60 0.59 -9.52
N LEU A 132 11.30 0.62 -9.82
CA LEU A 132 10.30 1.28 -8.97
C LEU A 132 10.26 0.61 -7.59
N TRP A 133 10.22 -0.71 -7.53
CA TRP A 133 10.25 -1.44 -6.26
C TRP A 133 11.53 -1.17 -5.47
N VAL A 134 12.70 -1.24 -6.10
CA VAL A 134 13.97 -0.97 -5.42
C VAL A 134 14.02 0.45 -4.84
N ILE A 135 13.58 1.44 -5.62
CA ILE A 135 13.53 2.84 -5.17
C ILE A 135 12.53 3.01 -4.02
N SER A 136 11.32 2.46 -4.13
CA SER A 136 10.31 2.52 -3.07
C SER A 136 10.77 1.87 -1.78
N LEU A 137 11.42 0.70 -1.86
CA LEU A 137 11.96 0.00 -0.70
C LEU A 137 13.11 0.80 -0.06
N ALA A 138 13.96 1.43 -0.86
CA ALA A 138 15.03 2.29 -0.35
C ALA A 138 14.47 3.52 0.39
N ILE A 139 13.47 4.19 -0.19
CA ILE A 139 12.78 5.34 0.42
C ILE A 139 12.07 4.91 1.72
N GLY A 140 11.45 3.73 1.73
CA GLY A 140 10.75 3.20 2.89
C GLY A 140 11.66 2.71 4.02
N SER A 141 12.96 2.49 3.76
CA SER A 141 13.89 1.88 4.73
C SER A 141 13.92 2.54 6.12
N PRO A 142 13.81 3.88 6.28
CA PRO A 142 13.78 4.49 7.61
C PRO A 142 12.58 4.05 8.45
N LEU A 143 11.45 3.66 7.83
CA LEU A 143 10.25 3.23 8.55
C LEU A 143 10.46 1.92 9.31
N LEU A 144 11.42 1.08 8.91
CA LEU A 144 11.79 -0.13 9.66
C LEU A 144 12.38 0.18 11.05
N HIS A 145 12.97 1.37 11.20
CA HIS A 145 13.47 1.85 12.48
C HIS A 145 12.41 2.65 13.24
N ALA A 146 11.51 3.33 12.54
CA ALA A 146 10.47 4.16 13.14
C ALA A 146 9.34 3.37 13.78
N TYR A 147 8.87 2.29 13.15
CA TYR A 147 7.79 1.47 13.71
C TYR A 147 8.30 0.59 14.86
N ALA A 148 7.58 0.62 15.98
CA ALA A 148 7.84 -0.23 17.13
C ALA A 148 6.53 -0.70 17.76
N ILE A 149 6.62 -1.76 18.56
CA ILE A 149 5.52 -2.13 19.43
C ILE A 149 5.66 -1.32 20.72
N VAL A 150 4.66 -0.52 20.99
CA VAL A 150 4.50 0.18 22.26
C VAL A 150 3.45 -0.57 23.07
N LYS A 151 3.71 -0.77 24.36
CA LYS A 151 2.70 -1.27 25.28
C LYS A 151 1.95 -0.06 25.80
N ASP A 152 0.67 0.00 25.49
CA ASP A 152 -0.19 1.02 26.04
C ASP A 152 -0.29 0.83 27.57
N GLU A 153 0.00 1.90 28.33
CA GLU A 153 0.08 1.86 29.79
C GLU A 153 -1.30 1.68 30.44
N GLU A 154 -2.38 2.11 29.78
CA GLU A 154 -3.75 2.04 30.32
C GLU A 154 -4.41 0.67 30.08
N SER A 155 -4.23 0.08 28.90
CA SER A 155 -4.91 -1.17 28.52
C SER A 155 -4.04 -2.42 28.64
N HIS A 156 -2.72 -2.29 28.90
CA HIS A 156 -1.72 -3.35 28.79
C HIS A 156 -1.69 -4.04 27.41
N ILE A 157 -2.23 -3.39 26.37
CA ILE A 157 -2.28 -3.89 24.99
C ILE A 157 -1.03 -3.41 24.24
N ALA A 158 -0.34 -4.36 23.59
CA ALA A 158 0.69 -4.11 22.60
C ALA A 158 0.07 -3.59 21.29
N VAL A 159 0.42 -2.36 20.93
CA VAL A 159 0.00 -1.67 19.70
C VAL A 159 1.21 -1.40 18.82
N CYS A 160 1.03 -1.48 17.49
CA CYS A 160 2.06 -1.11 16.53
C CYS A 160 1.95 0.40 16.22
N SER A 161 2.90 1.21 16.70
CA SER A 161 2.90 2.66 16.49
C SER A 161 4.28 3.17 16.05
N ASN A 162 4.30 4.38 15.50
CA ASN A 162 5.53 5.12 15.15
C ASN A 162 5.84 6.24 16.17
N GLU A 163 5.14 6.27 17.30
CA GLU A 163 5.30 7.26 18.39
C GLU A 163 6.75 7.45 18.86
N PRO A 164 7.55 6.40 19.12
CA PRO A 164 8.93 6.59 19.59
C PRO A 164 9.85 7.31 18.59
N PHE A 165 9.41 7.55 17.35
CA PHE A 165 10.14 8.36 16.38
C PHE A 165 9.67 9.82 16.34
N GLY A 166 8.45 10.11 16.81
CA GLY A 166 7.87 11.46 16.84
C GLY A 166 8.33 12.31 18.02
N ASP A 167 8.90 11.69 19.06
CA ASP A 167 9.43 12.35 20.27
C ASP A 167 10.91 12.79 20.14
N LEU A 168 11.49 12.70 18.95
CA LEU A 168 12.83 13.20 18.59
C LEU A 168 12.75 14.55 17.86
#